data_AF-A0A8S3HI56-F1
#
_entry.id   AF-A0A8S3HI56-F1
#
_cell.length_a   1.000
_cell.length_b   1.000
_cell.length_c   1.000
_cell.angle_alpha   90.00
_cell.angle_beta   90.00
_cell.angle_gamma   90.00
#
_symmetry.space_group_name_H-M   'P 1'
#
loop_
_entity.id
_entity.type
_entity.pdbx_description
1 polymer ?
#
loop_
_entity_poly.entity_id
_entity_poly.type
_entity_poly.pdbx_seq_one_letter_code
_entity_poly.pdbx_strand_id
1 'polypeptide(L)'
;MATNAFQPAVGGTSRGEANLSGMSKQYSARDMPANKTLKYREKGQHTQEELRLKDREGMRRELEERERNIRDKQRSSSDTKRITSGGTTSSRSKPAITHTETNIDAESVTKK
;
A
#
# COMPACT_ATOMS: atom_id res chain seq x y z
N MET A 1 -17.02 -35.81 -8.34
CA MET A 1 -18.10 -34.88 -8.72
C MET A 1 -17.65 -33.48 -8.33
N ALA A 2 -17.29 -32.63 -9.30
CA ALA A 2 -17.02 -31.22 -9.02
C ALA A 2 -18.36 -30.48 -9.02
N THR A 3 -18.78 -30.02 -7.84
CA THR A 3 -19.95 -29.16 -7.70
C THR A 3 -19.55 -27.74 -8.09
N ASN A 4 -20.35 -27.07 -8.90
CA ASN A 4 -20.28 -25.61 -9.04
C ASN A 4 -20.39 -25.04 -7.60
N ALA A 5 -19.37 -24.32 -7.13
CA ALA A 5 -19.10 -24.18 -5.69
C ALA A 5 -20.09 -23.22 -5.00
N PHE A 6 -21.27 -23.73 -4.62
CA PHE A 6 -22.27 -23.01 -3.84
C PHE A 6 -22.00 -23.04 -2.33
N GLN A 7 -20.98 -23.76 -1.88
CA GLN A 7 -20.51 -23.79 -0.49
C GLN A 7 -18.98 -23.71 -0.47
N PRO A 8 -18.39 -22.63 0.08
CA PRO A 8 -16.94 -22.48 0.15
C PRO A 8 -16.33 -23.36 1.24
N ALA A 9 -15.02 -23.64 1.11
CA ALA A 9 -14.26 -24.27 2.19
C ALA A 9 -14.26 -23.36 3.44
N VAL A 10 -14.44 -23.97 4.61
CA VAL A 10 -14.45 -23.28 5.91
C VAL A 10 -13.07 -23.45 6.56
N GLY A 11 -12.49 -22.35 7.04
CA GLY A 11 -11.22 -22.37 7.80
C GLY A 11 -11.38 -23.05 9.17
N GLY A 12 -10.27 -23.46 9.78
CA GLY A 12 -10.21 -24.10 11.10
C GLY A 12 -9.59 -25.51 11.11
N THR A 13 -9.44 -26.13 9.93
CA THR A 13 -8.90 -27.49 9.79
C THR A 13 -7.44 -27.54 9.33
N SER A 14 -6.84 -26.40 8.99
CA SER A 14 -5.54 -26.32 8.31
C SER A 14 -4.37 -25.95 9.24
N ARG A 15 -3.16 -25.95 8.68
CA ARG A 15 -1.90 -25.62 9.35
C ARG A 15 -2.01 -24.29 10.11
N GLY A 16 -1.80 -24.33 11.43
CA GLY A 16 -1.79 -23.17 12.31
C GLY A 16 -3.13 -22.84 12.99
N GLU A 17 -4.21 -23.58 12.71
CA GLU A 17 -5.56 -23.19 13.15
C GLU A 17 -6.08 -23.97 14.39
N ALA A 18 -5.75 -25.26 14.54
CA ALA A 18 -6.24 -26.09 15.66
C ALA A 18 -5.15 -26.49 16.69
N ASN A 19 -4.13 -27.24 16.28
CA ASN A 19 -3.03 -27.70 17.15
C ASN A 19 -1.68 -27.65 16.41
N LEU A 20 -1.30 -26.48 15.84
CA LEU A 20 -0.11 -26.24 14.99
C LEU A 20 0.30 -27.49 14.15
N SER A 21 -0.70 -28.05 13.48
CA SER A 21 -0.94 -29.50 13.29
C SER A 21 0.29 -30.42 13.40
N GLY A 22 0.60 -30.85 14.63
CA GLY A 22 1.49 -31.98 14.93
C GLY A 22 3.01 -31.74 14.91
N MET A 23 3.49 -30.50 15.00
CA MET A 23 4.93 -30.15 15.08
C MET A 23 5.73 -30.35 13.77
N SER A 24 5.08 -30.07 12.63
CA SER A 24 5.76 -30.01 11.33
C SER A 24 7.01 -29.10 11.36
N LYS A 25 8.16 -29.60 10.88
CA LYS A 25 9.39 -28.82 10.66
C LYS A 25 9.42 -28.06 9.33
N GLN A 26 8.36 -28.17 8.52
CA GLN A 26 8.28 -27.45 7.26
C GLN A 26 8.04 -25.98 7.57
N TYR A 27 8.85 -25.07 7.06
CA TYR A 27 8.63 -23.63 7.10
C TYR A 27 8.88 -23.06 5.71
N SER A 28 8.10 -22.08 5.29
CA SER A 28 8.37 -21.36 4.06
C SER A 28 9.50 -20.35 4.28
N ALA A 29 10.20 -19.96 3.21
CA ALA A 29 11.12 -18.82 3.27
C ALA A 29 10.41 -17.54 3.79
N ARG A 30 9.08 -17.44 3.60
CA ARG A 30 8.25 -16.34 4.12
C ARG A 30 8.00 -16.41 5.63
N ASP A 31 8.07 -17.60 6.21
CA ASP A 31 7.88 -17.82 7.66
C ASP A 31 9.18 -17.59 8.45
N MET A 32 10.28 -17.33 7.75
CA MET A 32 11.53 -16.97 8.40
C MET A 32 11.38 -15.65 9.16
N PRO A 33 12.13 -15.44 10.25
CA PRO A 33 11.92 -14.29 11.10
C PRO A 33 12.15 -12.98 10.35
N ALA A 34 11.08 -12.19 10.22
CA ALA A 34 11.10 -10.85 9.64
C ALA A 34 10.28 -9.90 10.53
N ASN A 35 10.73 -8.65 10.65
CA ASN A 35 10.04 -7.60 11.41
C ASN A 35 9.63 -8.02 12.85
N LYS A 36 10.61 -8.50 13.63
CA LYS A 36 10.41 -8.95 15.02
C LYS A 36 9.92 -7.84 15.97
N THR A 37 10.06 -6.59 15.57
CA THR A 37 9.73 -5.42 16.38
C THR A 37 8.58 -4.66 15.76
N LEU A 38 7.54 -4.40 16.56
CA LEU A 38 6.48 -3.47 16.17
C LEU A 38 6.99 -2.03 16.36
N LYS A 39 6.75 -1.19 15.34
CA LYS A 39 7.03 0.24 15.43
C LYS A 39 5.85 0.92 16.10
N TYR A 40 6.14 1.79 17.06
CA TYR A 40 5.15 2.66 17.67
C TYR A 40 5.11 4.01 16.94
N ARG A 41 3.99 4.71 17.07
CA ARG A 41 3.88 6.09 16.60
C ARG A 41 4.66 6.99 17.55
N GLU A 42 5.60 7.74 17.02
CA GLU A 42 6.35 8.75 17.77
C GLU A 42 5.56 10.06 17.86
N LYS A 43 5.98 10.94 18.78
CA LYS A 43 5.43 12.30 18.88
C LYS A 43 5.53 13.02 17.53
N GLY A 44 4.47 13.71 17.13
CA GLY A 44 4.34 14.33 15.82
C GLY A 44 3.90 13.39 14.69
N GLN A 45 3.75 12.07 14.95
CA GLN A 45 3.18 11.11 13.99
C GLN A 45 1.70 10.78 14.29
N HIS A 46 1.01 11.67 15.00
CA HIS A 46 -0.35 11.49 15.49
C HIS A 46 -0.43 10.32 16.47
N THR A 47 0.25 10.46 17.60
CA THR A 47 0.09 9.53 18.72
C THR A 47 -1.33 9.61 19.26
N GLN A 48 -1.79 8.55 19.93
CA GLN A 48 -3.13 8.57 20.53
C GLN A 48 -3.28 9.66 21.60
N GLU A 49 -2.20 10.00 22.30
CA GLU A 49 -2.19 11.08 23.29
C GLU A 49 -2.41 12.45 22.62
N GLU A 50 -1.72 12.72 21.51
CA GLU A 50 -1.91 13.96 20.75
C GLU A 50 -3.33 14.07 20.16
N LEU A 51 -3.88 12.96 19.67
CA LEU A 51 -5.25 12.92 19.16
C LEU A 51 -6.30 13.09 20.27
N ARG A 52 -6.00 12.66 21.50
CA ARG A 52 -6.87 12.90 22.67
C ARG A 52 -6.80 14.34 23.16
N LEU A 53 -5.62 14.96 23.09
CA LEU A 53 -5.41 16.36 23.47
C LEU A 53 -5.93 17.35 22.43
N LYS A 54 -5.97 16.96 21.14
CA LYS A 54 -6.65 17.73 20.10
C LYS A 54 -8.15 17.53 20.22
N ASP A 55 -8.83 18.51 20.80
CA ASP A 55 -10.28 18.53 20.85
C ASP A 55 -10.92 18.46 19.45
N ARG A 56 -12.15 17.94 19.37
CA ARG A 56 -12.92 17.81 18.12
C ARG A 56 -13.00 19.13 17.34
N GLU A 57 -13.12 20.24 18.06
CA GLU A 57 -13.16 21.59 17.46
C GLU A 57 -11.81 22.01 16.89
N GLY A 58 -10.71 21.66 17.56
CA GLY A 58 -9.35 21.89 17.07
C GLY A 58 -9.06 21.14 15.77
N MET A 59 -9.49 19.88 15.67
CA MET A 59 -9.37 19.09 14.43
C MET A 59 -10.19 19.67 13.29
N ARG A 60 -11.43 20.13 13.57
CA ARG A 60 -12.29 20.76 12.57
C ARG A 60 -11.68 22.06 12.05
N ARG A 61 -11.16 22.89 12.94
CA ARG A 61 -10.51 24.15 12.60
C ARG A 61 -9.25 23.93 11.75
N GLU A 62 -8.38 22.98 12.15
CA GLU A 62 -7.17 22.65 11.39
C GLU A 62 -7.52 22.17 9.97
N LEU A 63 -8.58 21.36 9.83
CA LEU A 63 -9.07 20.91 8.53
C LEU A 63 -9.54 22.09 7.67
N GLU A 64 -10.40 22.95 8.22
CA GLU A 64 -10.93 24.12 7.51
C GLU A 64 -9.82 25.08 7.07
N GLU A 65 -8.83 25.34 7.93
CA GLU A 65 -7.68 26.18 7.61
C GLU A 65 -6.82 25.56 6.49
N ARG A 66 -6.58 24.25 6.54
CA ARG A 66 -5.83 23.54 5.50
C ARG A 66 -6.59 23.55 4.17
N GLU A 67 -7.90 23.36 4.19
CA GLU A 67 -8.73 23.46 2.99
C GLU A 67 -8.71 24.87 2.40
N ARG A 68 -8.82 25.91 3.23
CA ARG A 68 -8.72 27.30 2.80
C ARG A 68 -7.37 27.57 2.13
N ASN A 69 -6.26 27.18 2.75
CA ASN A 69 -4.92 27.36 2.21
C ASN A 69 -4.73 26.63 0.86
N ILE A 70 -5.29 25.42 0.72
CA ILE A 70 -5.28 24.69 -0.56
C ILE A 70 -6.10 25.44 -1.61
N ARG A 71 -7.31 25.91 -1.27
CA ARG A 71 -8.18 26.67 -2.20
C ARG A 71 -7.51 27.95 -2.66
N ASP A 72 -6.87 28.69 -1.77
CA ASP A 72 -6.18 29.94 -2.09
C ASP A 72 -4.94 29.69 -2.98
N LYS A 73 -4.20 28.60 -2.74
CA LYS A 73 -3.09 28.17 -3.61
C LYS A 73 -3.55 27.72 -5.01
N GLN A 74 -4.73 27.09 -5.10
CA GLN A 74 -5.31 26.71 -6.40
C GLN A 74 -5.77 27.95 -7.19
N ARG A 75 -6.36 28.94 -6.52
CA ARG A 75 -6.77 30.21 -7.16
C ARG A 75 -5.56 30.97 -7.71
N SER A 76 -4.49 31.11 -6.94
CA SER A 76 -3.27 31.80 -7.40
C SER A 76 -2.55 31.05 -8.53
N SER A 77 -2.53 29.71 -8.51
CA SER A 77 -1.98 28.91 -9.61
C SER A 77 -2.82 28.95 -10.89
N SER A 78 -4.12 29.21 -10.78
CA SER A 78 -5.03 29.29 -11.95
C SER A 78 -4.90 30.60 -12.73
N ASP A 79 -4.56 31.70 -12.06
CA ASP A 79 -4.31 32.99 -12.72
C ASP A 79 -3.02 32.98 -13.55
N THR A 80 -1.97 32.31 -13.09
CA THR A 80 -0.72 32.17 -13.87
C THR A 80 -0.87 31.22 -15.06
N LYS A 81 -1.79 30.25 -14.97
CA LYS A 81 -2.05 29.30 -16.06
C LYS A 81 -2.90 29.91 -17.18
N ARG A 82 -3.79 30.87 -16.87
CA ARG A 82 -4.57 31.58 -17.90
C ARG A 82 -3.74 32.55 -18.75
N ILE A 83 -2.66 33.11 -18.19
CA ILE A 83 -1.75 34.00 -18.94
C ILE A 83 -0.83 33.19 -19.87
N THR A 84 -0.58 31.91 -19.58
CA THR A 84 0.31 31.03 -20.36
C THR A 84 -0.41 30.02 -21.26
N SER A 85 -1.74 29.84 -21.13
CA SER A 85 -2.53 28.93 -21.97
C SER A 85 -3.04 29.57 -23.28
N GLY A 86 -2.19 30.36 -23.93
CA GLY A 86 -2.36 30.84 -25.30
C GLY A 86 -1.59 30.00 -26.32
N GLY A 87 -1.42 28.70 -26.08
CA GLY A 87 -0.55 27.84 -26.90
C GLY A 87 -1.04 26.40 -27.03
N THR A 88 -1.75 26.15 -28.14
CA THR A 88 -1.83 24.92 -28.94
C THR A 88 -2.00 23.56 -28.26
N THR A 89 -3.15 22.94 -28.56
CA THR A 89 -3.43 21.50 -28.53
C THR A 89 -2.33 20.67 -29.20
N SER A 90 -1.80 19.65 -28.52
CA SER A 90 -1.35 18.43 -29.21
C SER A 90 -1.38 17.21 -28.29
N SER A 91 -2.20 16.25 -28.69
CA SER A 91 -2.25 14.89 -28.21
C SER A 91 -0.97 14.15 -28.57
N ARG A 92 -0.34 13.46 -27.62
CA ARG A 92 0.71 12.47 -27.92
C ARG A 92 0.63 11.28 -26.96
N SER A 93 0.19 10.18 -27.56
CA SER A 93 0.14 8.78 -27.14
C SER A 93 1.20 8.32 -26.11
N LYS A 94 0.74 7.53 -25.14
CA LYS A 94 1.59 6.69 -24.27
C LYS A 94 2.30 5.61 -25.11
N PRO A 95 3.60 5.32 -24.90
CA PRO A 95 4.25 4.15 -25.50
C PRO A 95 3.87 2.88 -24.73
N ALA A 96 3.52 1.82 -25.47
CA ALA A 96 3.25 0.49 -24.93
C ALA A 96 4.57 -0.19 -24.52
N ILE A 97 4.63 -0.70 -23.29
CA ILE A 97 5.78 -1.44 -22.76
C ILE A 97 5.58 -2.92 -23.11
N THR A 98 6.43 -3.47 -23.97
CA THR A 98 6.53 -4.91 -24.24
C THR A 98 7.42 -5.56 -23.18
N HIS A 99 6.87 -6.50 -22.42
CA HIS A 99 7.61 -7.31 -21.45
C HIS A 99 8.57 -8.27 -22.19
N THR A 100 9.88 -8.10 -22.04
CA THR A 100 10.88 -9.11 -22.43
C THR A 100 11.27 -9.90 -21.19
N GLU A 101 10.71 -11.09 -21.02
CA GLU A 101 11.16 -12.05 -20.01
C GLU A 101 12.50 -12.66 -20.44
N THR A 102 13.60 -12.19 -19.85
CA THR A 102 14.87 -12.91 -19.90
C THR A 102 14.85 -13.97 -18.80
N ASN A 103 14.55 -15.22 -19.18
CA ASN A 103 14.83 -16.38 -18.34
C ASN A 103 16.35 -16.50 -18.18
N ILE A 104 16.83 -16.18 -16.98
CA ILE A 104 18.25 -16.28 -16.63
C ILE A 104 18.51 -17.71 -16.14
N ASP A 105 18.95 -18.51 -17.09
CA ASP A 105 19.72 -19.76 -17.05
C ASP A 105 19.71 -20.62 -15.77
N ALA A 106 19.19 -21.84 -15.96
CA ALA A 106 19.50 -23.00 -15.17
C ALA A 106 20.94 -23.47 -15.46
N GLU A 107 21.87 -23.24 -14.54
CA GLU A 107 23.17 -23.92 -14.55
C GLU A 107 23.31 -24.75 -13.27
N SER A 108 23.09 -26.06 -13.40
CA SER A 108 23.36 -27.05 -12.36
C SER A 108 24.86 -27.34 -12.32
N VAL A 109 25.56 -26.91 -11.27
CA VAL A 109 26.93 -27.38 -11.00
C VAL A 109 26.86 -28.60 -10.08
N THR A 110 26.90 -29.79 -10.67
CA THR A 110 27.30 -31.02 -9.98
C THR A 110 28.82 -31.12 -10.02
N LYS A 111 29.48 -31.12 -8.86
CA LYS A 111 30.88 -31.57 -8.73
C LYS A 111 30.96 -32.81 -7.86
N LYS A 112 31.80 -33.70 -8.36
CA LYS A 112 32.08 -35.09 -7.99
C LYS A 112 32.82 -35.22 -6.66
#